data_AF-A0A357TER4-F1
#
_entry.id   AF-A0A357TER4-F1
#
_cell.length_a   1.000
_cell.length_b   1.000
_cell.length_c   1.000
_cell.angle_alpha   90.00
_cell.angle_beta   90.00
_cell.angle_gamma   90.00
#
_symmetry.space_group_name_H-M   'P 1'
#
loop_
_entity.id
_entity.type
_entity.pdbx_description
1 polymer ?
#
loop_
_entity_poly.entity_id
_entity_poly.type
_entity_poly.pdbx_seq_one_letter_code
_entity_poly.pdbx_strand_id
1 'polypeptide(L)'
;MQEGIPTQSIPDRLEVIANLVRDRAVLDLGVVDARTTRGGAEKRFERDGKILFFRLAEINPDIVGLDLDAEGVEVLKQRGYNALCGDVHVVDLGRQFDTIIAGEIIEHLDNPGQFLCNMHRHLKPGGRLVVSTPNPFYAKQRVKIWRRRLPQVHEEHTCWFDPITL
;
A
#
# COMPACT_ATOMS: atom_id res chain seq x y z
N MET A 1 31.55 -0.05 1.26
CA MET A 1 30.27 0.28 0.58
C MET A 1 29.58 -1.03 0.31
N GLN A 2 28.30 -1.16 0.66
CA GLN A 2 27.49 -2.30 0.22
C GLN A 2 27.31 -2.21 -1.30
N GLU A 3 27.43 -3.34 -2.01
CA GLU A 3 27.00 -3.38 -3.40
C GLU A 3 25.49 -3.11 -3.45
N GLY A 4 25.05 -2.28 -4.39
CA GLY A 4 23.64 -1.95 -4.54
C GLY A 4 22.82 -3.18 -4.91
N ILE A 5 21.56 -3.25 -4.47
CA ILE A 5 20.64 -4.30 -4.88
C ILE A 5 20.26 -4.04 -6.35
N PRO A 6 20.38 -5.03 -7.26
CA PRO A 6 19.94 -4.88 -8.64
C PRO A 6 18.46 -4.47 -8.71
N THR A 7 18.17 -3.33 -9.32
CA THR A 7 16.80 -2.85 -9.50
C THR A 7 16.32 -3.13 -10.93
N GLN A 8 15.06 -3.55 -11.06
CA GLN A 8 14.39 -3.68 -12.36
C GLN A 8 13.25 -2.66 -12.45
N SER A 9 13.14 -1.99 -13.59
CA SER A 9 11.97 -1.17 -13.91
C SER A 9 10.85 -2.07 -14.45
N ILE A 10 9.67 -1.95 -13.87
CA ILE A 10 8.44 -2.61 -14.33
C ILE A 10 7.42 -1.54 -14.77
N PRO A 11 6.65 -1.77 -15.86
CA PRO A 11 5.64 -0.82 -16.32
C PRO A 11 4.45 -0.65 -15.35
N ASP A 12 3.96 -1.76 -14.79
CA ASP A 12 2.91 -1.77 -13.78
C ASP A 12 3.28 -2.77 -12.66
N ARG A 13 3.11 -2.35 -11.40
CA ARG A 13 3.29 -3.20 -10.23
C ARG A 13 2.40 -4.44 -10.23
N LEU A 14 1.26 -4.41 -10.93
CA LEU A 14 0.40 -5.59 -11.07
C LEU A 14 1.11 -6.79 -11.72
N GLU A 15 2.09 -6.57 -12.60
CA GLU A 15 2.85 -7.66 -13.23
C GLU A 15 3.56 -8.54 -12.18
N VAL A 16 3.95 -7.93 -11.05
CA VAL A 16 4.58 -8.62 -9.92
C VAL A 16 3.54 -9.10 -8.92
N ILE A 17 2.59 -8.24 -8.56
CA ILE A 17 1.67 -8.49 -7.44
C ILE A 17 0.58 -9.52 -7.79
N ALA A 18 0.10 -9.58 -9.04
CA ALA A 18 -1.05 -10.41 -9.41
C ALA A 18 -0.88 -11.90 -9.05
N ASN A 19 0.32 -12.46 -9.27
CA ASN A 19 0.63 -13.86 -8.94
C ASN A 19 0.74 -14.11 -7.43
N LEU A 20 0.95 -13.06 -6.64
CA LEU A 20 1.04 -13.12 -5.18
C LEU A 20 -0.34 -13.06 -4.53
N VAL A 21 -1.35 -12.68 -5.30
CA VAL A 21 -2.72 -12.44 -4.83
C VAL A 21 -3.67 -13.57 -5.20
N ARG A 22 -3.49 -14.22 -6.35
CA ARG A 22 -4.36 -15.31 -6.82
C ARG A 22 -4.34 -16.53 -5.88
N ASP A 23 -5.52 -17.08 -5.59
CA ASP A 23 -5.75 -18.33 -4.83
C ASP A 23 -5.08 -18.38 -3.44
N ARG A 24 -5.02 -17.25 -2.74
CA ARG A 24 -4.33 -17.08 -1.46
C ARG A 24 -5.19 -16.30 -0.46
N ALA A 25 -4.93 -16.47 0.84
CA ALA A 25 -5.45 -15.56 1.84
C ALA A 25 -4.63 -14.26 1.79
N VAL A 26 -5.26 -13.17 1.33
CA VAL A 26 -4.58 -11.89 1.08
C VAL A 26 -5.16 -10.78 1.95
N LEU A 27 -4.27 -9.95 2.48
CA LEU A 27 -4.60 -8.68 3.13
C LEU A 27 -3.99 -7.54 2.32
N ASP A 28 -4.80 -6.56 1.91
CA ASP A 28 -4.35 -5.31 1.31
C ASP A 28 -4.49 -4.16 2.31
N LEU A 29 -3.47 -3.32 2.42
CA LEU A 29 -3.38 -2.28 3.44
C LEU A 29 -3.51 -0.89 2.81
N GLY A 30 -4.22 0.02 3.47
CA GLY A 30 -4.41 1.38 2.98
C GLY A 30 -5.36 1.43 1.78
N VAL A 31 -6.45 0.66 1.84
CA VAL A 31 -7.37 0.46 0.69
C VAL A 31 -8.28 1.65 0.40
N VAL A 32 -8.35 2.61 1.32
CA VAL A 32 -9.06 3.88 1.15
C VAL A 32 -8.00 4.94 0.82
N ASP A 33 -7.99 5.44 -0.41
CA ASP A 33 -7.12 6.55 -0.84
C ASP A 33 -7.58 7.86 -0.15
N ALA A 34 -7.26 7.99 1.14
CA ALA A 34 -7.83 8.95 2.08
C ALA A 34 -7.29 10.38 1.94
N ARG A 35 -6.65 10.72 0.81
CA ARG A 35 -6.14 12.07 0.55
C ARG A 35 -7.23 13.10 0.83
N THR A 36 -6.98 13.91 1.85
CA THR A 36 -7.86 14.99 2.34
C THR A 36 -8.35 15.94 1.24
N THR A 37 -7.58 16.08 0.15
CA THR A 37 -7.89 16.91 -1.01
C THR A 37 -9.01 16.38 -1.92
N ARG A 38 -9.55 15.17 -1.69
CA ARG A 38 -10.43 14.47 -2.66
C ARG A 38 -11.91 14.34 -2.27
N GLY A 39 -12.35 15.04 -1.22
CA GLY A 39 -13.76 15.04 -0.80
C GLY A 39 -14.16 13.78 -0.01
N GLY A 40 -15.48 13.55 0.11
CA GLY A 40 -16.06 12.43 0.89
C GLY A 40 -15.80 11.05 0.28
N ALA A 41 -15.96 9.99 1.08
CA ALA A 41 -15.54 8.63 0.75
C ALA A 41 -16.11 8.12 -0.59
N GLU A 42 -17.40 8.33 -0.86
CA GLU A 42 -18.04 7.87 -2.10
C GLU A 42 -17.39 8.41 -3.37
N LYS A 43 -17.06 9.71 -3.38
CA LYS A 43 -16.41 10.38 -4.52
C LYS A 43 -14.99 9.89 -4.78
N ARG A 44 -14.30 9.38 -3.74
CA ARG A 44 -12.95 8.82 -3.88
C ARG A 44 -12.99 7.54 -4.71
N PHE A 45 -14.03 6.74 -4.51
CA PHE A 45 -14.20 5.46 -5.18
C PHE A 45 -14.86 5.57 -6.57
N GLU A 46 -15.45 6.69 -6.98
CA GLU A 46 -15.95 6.86 -8.37
C GLU A 46 -14.84 6.82 -9.43
N ARG A 47 -13.57 6.82 -9.02
CA ARG A 47 -12.40 6.65 -9.88
C ARG A 47 -11.82 5.23 -9.76
N ASP A 48 -12.67 4.22 -9.95
CA ASP A 48 -12.37 2.79 -9.78
C ASP A 48 -11.02 2.36 -10.39
N GLY A 49 -10.63 2.90 -11.54
CA GLY A 49 -9.42 2.48 -12.26
C GLY A 49 -8.06 2.89 -11.69
N LYS A 50 -7.99 3.62 -10.56
CA LYS A 50 -6.71 4.07 -9.97
C LYS A 50 -6.36 3.46 -8.61
N ILE A 51 -7.33 2.88 -7.91
CA ILE A 51 -7.09 2.33 -6.58
C ILE A 51 -6.63 0.88 -6.75
N LEU A 52 -5.50 0.54 -6.14
CA LEU A 52 -4.88 -0.78 -6.28
C LEU A 52 -5.83 -1.88 -5.81
N PHE A 53 -6.50 -1.67 -4.67
CA PHE A 53 -7.44 -2.61 -4.06
C PHE A 53 -8.48 -3.16 -5.04
N PHE A 54 -9.14 -2.30 -5.83
CA PHE A 54 -10.16 -2.76 -6.78
C PHE A 54 -9.58 -3.69 -7.85
N ARG A 55 -8.39 -3.37 -8.39
CA ARG A 55 -7.71 -4.25 -9.35
C ARG A 55 -7.28 -5.57 -8.72
N LEU A 56 -6.93 -5.58 -7.43
CA LEU A 56 -6.59 -6.81 -6.72
C LEU A 56 -7.85 -7.64 -6.40
N ALA A 57 -8.96 -7.00 -6.07
CA ALA A 57 -10.25 -7.66 -5.83
C ALA A 57 -10.83 -8.30 -7.09
N GLU A 58 -10.56 -7.74 -8.28
CA GLU A 58 -10.87 -8.40 -9.57
C GLU A 58 -10.10 -9.72 -9.74
N ILE A 59 -8.87 -9.80 -9.22
CA ILE A 59 -8.01 -11.00 -9.31
C ILE A 59 -8.35 -12.00 -8.20
N ASN A 60 -8.68 -11.52 -7.00
CA ASN A 60 -9.03 -12.31 -5.83
C ASN A 60 -10.21 -11.64 -5.09
N PRO A 61 -11.46 -12.06 -5.35
CA PRO A 61 -12.64 -11.50 -4.71
C PRO A 61 -12.69 -11.67 -3.19
N ASP A 62 -11.91 -12.60 -2.63
CA ASP A 62 -11.85 -12.88 -1.18
C ASP A 62 -10.79 -12.03 -0.45
N ILE A 63 -10.11 -11.12 -1.16
CA ILE A 63 -9.11 -10.22 -0.58
C ILE A 63 -9.72 -9.39 0.55
N VAL A 64 -9.00 -9.28 1.67
CA VAL A 64 -9.39 -8.43 2.79
C VAL A 64 -8.69 -7.10 2.66
N GLY A 65 -9.43 -6.00 2.67
CA GLY A 65 -8.88 -4.65 2.79
C GLY A 65 -8.80 -4.20 4.25
N LEU A 66 -7.75 -3.49 4.62
CA LEU A 66 -7.62 -2.82 5.92
C LEU A 66 -7.30 -1.35 5.72
N ASP A 67 -8.02 -0.47 6.41
CA ASP A 67 -7.75 0.96 6.43
C ASP A 67 -8.07 1.59 7.79
N LEU A 68 -7.51 2.77 8.07
CA LEU A 68 -7.82 3.55 9.27
C LEU A 68 -9.11 4.38 9.09
N ASP A 69 -9.49 4.69 7.84
CA ASP A 69 -10.69 5.47 7.51
C ASP A 69 -11.98 4.63 7.65
N ALA A 70 -12.64 4.78 8.80
CA ALA A 70 -13.90 4.09 9.10
C ALA A 70 -15.03 4.40 8.11
N GLU A 71 -15.12 5.64 7.61
CA GLU A 71 -16.16 6.04 6.64
C GLU A 71 -15.89 5.36 5.30
N GLY A 72 -14.64 5.39 4.83
CA GLY A 72 -14.21 4.73 3.61
C GLY A 72 -14.42 3.22 3.63
N VAL A 73 -14.08 2.56 4.75
CA VAL A 73 -14.30 1.14 4.96
C VAL A 73 -15.78 0.78 4.91
N GLU A 74 -16.65 1.60 5.52
CA GLU A 74 -18.08 1.35 5.50
C GLU A 74 -18.66 1.46 4.08
N VAL A 75 -18.21 2.43 3.29
CA VAL A 75 -18.59 2.53 1.87
C VAL A 75 -18.10 1.32 1.07
N LEU A 76 -16.88 0.81 1.32
CA LEU A 76 -16.40 -0.42 0.67
C LEU A 76 -17.27 -1.63 1.01
N LYS A 77 -17.68 -1.78 2.28
CA LYS A 77 -18.59 -2.85 2.72
C LYS A 77 -19.95 -2.75 2.05
N GLN A 78 -20.53 -1.55 1.94
CA GLN A 78 -21.80 -1.33 1.26
C GLN A 78 -21.74 -1.67 -0.23
N ARG A 79 -20.56 -1.56 -0.85
CA ARG A 79 -20.29 -2.01 -2.23
C ARG A 79 -20.02 -3.51 -2.35
N GLY A 80 -20.04 -4.26 -1.24
CA GLY A 80 -19.86 -5.71 -1.21
C GLY A 80 -18.40 -6.18 -1.06
N TYR A 81 -17.46 -5.27 -0.78
CA TYR A 81 -16.07 -5.65 -0.54
C TYR A 81 -15.82 -6.08 0.91
N ASN A 82 -14.88 -7.00 1.08
CA ASN A 82 -14.41 -7.40 2.41
C ASN A 82 -13.38 -6.39 2.92
N ALA A 83 -13.80 -5.48 3.79
CA ALA A 83 -12.95 -4.44 4.35
C ALA A 83 -13.08 -4.35 5.88
N LEU A 84 -11.99 -4.00 6.55
CA LEU A 84 -11.89 -3.84 7.99
C LEU A 84 -11.30 -2.47 8.32
N CYS A 85 -11.75 -1.88 9.44
CA CYS A 85 -11.21 -0.64 9.95
C CYS A 85 -10.22 -0.95 11.07
N GLY A 86 -9.00 -0.42 11.00
CA GLY A 86 -7.99 -0.61 12.03
C GLY A 86 -6.65 0.07 11.73
N ASP A 87 -5.89 0.33 12.79
CA ASP A 87 -4.54 0.87 12.71
C ASP A 87 -3.52 -0.25 12.47
N VAL A 88 -2.78 -0.16 11.37
CA VAL A 88 -1.76 -1.14 10.97
C VAL A 88 -0.67 -1.34 12.03
N HIS A 89 -0.44 -0.37 12.93
CA HIS A 89 0.56 -0.49 13.99
C HIS A 89 0.15 -1.47 15.11
N VAL A 90 -1.16 -1.66 15.35
CA VAL A 90 -1.66 -2.34 16.55
C VAL A 90 -2.85 -3.27 16.32
N VAL A 91 -3.45 -3.27 15.13
CA VAL A 91 -4.62 -4.12 14.83
C VAL A 91 -4.30 -5.58 15.09
N ASP A 92 -5.27 -6.30 15.66
CA ASP A 92 -5.26 -7.75 15.77
C ASP A 92 -6.44 -8.31 14.97
N LEU A 93 -6.15 -8.99 13.86
CA LEU A 93 -7.16 -9.54 12.96
C LEU A 93 -7.59 -10.95 13.38
N GLY A 94 -6.94 -11.56 14.37
CA GLY A 94 -7.24 -12.93 14.82
C GLY A 94 -7.00 -14.01 13.75
N ARG A 95 -6.34 -13.67 12.64
CA ARG A 95 -6.05 -14.58 11.52
C ARG A 95 -4.74 -14.22 10.83
N GLN A 96 -4.21 -15.17 10.08
CA GLN A 96 -2.98 -15.02 9.31
C GLN A 96 -3.22 -15.11 7.80
N PHE A 97 -2.32 -14.52 7.03
CA PHE A 97 -2.40 -14.37 5.57
C PHE A 97 -1.18 -14.98 4.89
N ASP A 98 -1.37 -15.48 3.66
CA ASP A 98 -0.28 -15.95 2.81
C ASP A 98 0.50 -14.78 2.20
N THR A 99 -0.21 -13.68 1.92
CA THR A 99 0.36 -12.45 1.35
C THR A 99 -0.28 -11.24 2.02
N ILE A 100 0.55 -10.28 2.46
CA ILE A 100 0.12 -8.95 2.88
C ILE A 100 0.69 -7.94 1.87
N ILE A 101 -0.13 -7.04 1.35
CA ILE A 101 0.25 -5.99 0.39
C ILE A 101 0.24 -4.63 1.10
N ALA A 102 1.37 -3.93 1.05
CA ALA A 102 1.55 -2.57 1.56
C ALA A 102 1.89 -1.65 0.38
N GLY A 103 0.85 -1.28 -0.38
CA GLY A 103 0.98 -0.65 -1.69
C GLY A 103 0.97 0.88 -1.65
N GLU A 104 2.03 1.51 -1.12
CA GLU A 104 2.15 2.97 -0.88
C GLU A 104 1.55 3.44 0.46
N ILE A 105 1.87 2.73 1.54
CA ILE A 105 1.49 3.10 2.91
C ILE A 105 2.69 3.37 3.81
N ILE A 106 3.82 2.68 3.62
CA ILE A 106 4.94 2.70 4.59
C ILE A 106 5.56 4.10 4.77
N GLU A 107 5.59 4.91 3.71
CA GLU A 107 6.06 6.29 3.71
C GLU A 107 5.17 7.29 4.47
N HIS A 108 3.96 6.86 4.83
CA HIS A 108 3.00 7.65 5.60
C HIS A 108 3.01 7.28 7.09
N LEU A 109 3.69 6.19 7.46
CA LEU A 109 3.71 5.71 8.84
C LEU A 109 4.74 6.49 9.66
N ASP A 110 4.38 6.83 10.89
CA ASP A 110 5.26 7.44 11.87
C ASP A 110 6.20 6.41 12.52
N ASN A 111 5.79 5.15 12.60
CA ASN A 111 6.61 4.05 13.11
C ASN A 111 6.61 2.80 12.18
N PRO A 112 7.39 2.82 11.09
CA PRO A 112 7.53 1.68 10.18
C PRO A 112 7.96 0.39 10.88
N GLY A 113 8.79 0.46 11.92
CA GLY A 113 9.26 -0.71 12.66
C GLY A 113 8.14 -1.43 13.41
N GLN A 114 7.27 -0.67 14.09
CA GLN A 114 6.09 -1.23 14.75
C GLN A 114 5.12 -1.86 13.75
N PHE A 115 4.90 -1.18 12.62
CA PHE A 115 4.12 -1.72 11.49
C PHE A 115 4.66 -3.06 11.00
N LEU A 116 5.97 -3.15 10.72
CA LEU A 116 6.60 -4.38 10.23
C LEU A 116 6.46 -5.52 11.25
N CYS A 117 6.67 -5.24 12.54
CA CYS A 117 6.47 -6.21 13.63
C CYS A 117 5.01 -6.70 13.68
N ASN A 118 4.04 -5.80 13.54
CA ASN A 118 2.63 -6.19 13.57
C ASN A 118 2.24 -7.02 12.33
N MET A 119 2.67 -6.61 11.14
CA MET A 119 2.39 -7.38 9.92
C MET A 119 3.05 -8.75 9.93
N HIS A 120 4.24 -8.88 10.52
CA HIS A 120 4.91 -10.17 10.68
C HIS A 120 4.06 -11.18 11.49
N ARG A 121 3.38 -10.74 12.57
CA ARG A 121 2.47 -11.60 13.35
C ARG A 121 1.29 -12.14 12.54
N HIS A 122 0.85 -11.37 11.55
CA HIS A 122 -0.27 -11.69 10.67
C HIS A 122 0.14 -12.51 9.44
N LEU A 123 1.42 -12.85 9.28
CA LEU A 123 1.87 -13.75 8.22
C LEU A 123 1.80 -15.21 8.68
N LYS A 124 1.29 -16.07 7.80
CA LYS A 124 1.45 -17.53 7.94
C LYS A 124 2.93 -17.89 7.83
N PRO A 125 3.37 -19.05 8.35
CA PRO A 125 4.69 -19.58 8.05
C PRO A 125 4.93 -19.65 6.53
N GLY A 126 6.00 -19.02 6.04
CA GLY A 126 6.30 -18.93 4.60
C GLY A 126 5.47 -17.88 3.84
N GLY A 127 4.62 -17.12 4.54
CA GLY A 127 3.91 -15.97 3.99
C GLY A 127 4.86 -14.81 3.69
N ARG A 128 4.38 -13.85 2.90
CA ARG A 128 5.18 -12.70 2.46
C ARG A 128 4.49 -11.36 2.68
N LEU A 129 5.28 -10.37 3.08
CA LEU A 129 4.89 -8.95 3.04
C LEU A 129 5.47 -8.34 1.74
N VAL A 130 4.61 -7.73 0.94
CA VAL A 130 4.99 -7.04 -0.30
C VAL A 130 4.84 -5.55 -0.07
N VAL A 131 5.96 -4.83 -0.05
CA VAL A 131 5.97 -3.39 0.17
C VAL A 131 6.29 -2.68 -1.14
N SER A 132 5.53 -1.62 -1.45
CA SER A 132 5.92 -0.65 -2.47
C SER A 132 5.79 0.76 -1.93
N THR A 133 6.68 1.64 -2.38
CA THR A 133 6.74 3.04 -1.95
C THR A 133 7.33 3.90 -3.08
N PRO A 134 7.01 5.20 -3.18
CA PRO A 134 7.54 6.07 -4.21
C PRO A 134 9.07 6.15 -4.19
N ASN A 135 9.70 5.75 -5.30
CA ASN A 135 11.16 5.81 -5.42
C ASN A 135 11.63 7.28 -5.56
N PRO A 136 12.43 7.82 -4.62
CA PRO A 136 12.88 9.21 -4.64
C PRO A 136 13.81 9.55 -5.82
N PHE A 137 14.44 8.54 -6.43
CA PHE A 137 15.40 8.70 -7.52
C PHE A 137 14.80 8.59 -8.92
N TYR A 138 13.48 8.51 -9.06
CA TYR A 138 12.86 8.41 -10.38
C TYR A 138 13.22 9.61 -11.28
N ALA A 139 13.50 9.36 -12.56
CA ALA A 139 14.14 10.33 -13.46
C ALA A 139 13.41 11.69 -13.55
N LYS A 140 12.08 11.70 -13.49
CA LYS A 140 11.29 12.94 -13.51
C LYS A 140 11.48 13.79 -12.24
N GLN A 141 11.75 13.18 -11.08
CA GLN A 141 12.09 13.94 -9.86
C GLN A 141 13.37 14.74 -10.05
N ARG A 142 14.39 14.13 -10.65
CA ARG A 142 15.67 14.78 -10.93
C ARG A 142 15.48 16.01 -11.82
N VAL A 143 14.65 15.88 -12.86
CA VAL A 143 14.27 17.00 -13.74
C VAL A 143 13.51 18.09 -12.98
N LYS A 144 12.56 17.71 -12.11
CA LYS A 144 11.79 18.66 -11.28
C LYS A 144 12.70 19.44 -10.33
N ILE A 145 13.61 18.76 -9.63
CA ILE A 145 14.59 19.39 -8.75
C ILE A 145 15.46 20.36 -9.54
N TRP A 146 15.98 19.94 -10.70
CA TRP A 146 16.80 20.81 -11.54
C TRP A 146 16.04 22.07 -11.99
N ARG A 147 14.77 21.93 -12.42
CA ARG A 147 13.96 23.07 -12.91
C ARG A 147 13.41 23.97 -11.81
N ARG A 148 13.01 23.41 -10.67
CA ARG A 148 12.27 24.12 -9.60
C ARG A 148 13.10 24.37 -8.35
N ARG A 149 14.33 23.85 -8.29
CA ARG A 149 15.23 23.88 -7.13
C ARG A 149 14.65 23.27 -5.85
N LEU A 150 13.59 22.46 -5.97
CA LEU A 150 12.91 21.82 -4.85
C LEU A 150 12.42 20.42 -5.26
N PRO A 151 12.49 19.41 -4.37
CA PRO A 151 11.82 18.14 -4.56
C PRO A 151 10.30 18.33 -4.46
N GLN A 152 9.54 17.51 -5.18
CA GLN A 152 8.10 17.38 -4.98
C GLN A 152 7.82 16.13 -4.16
N VAL A 153 7.34 16.31 -2.94
CA VAL A 153 6.90 15.23 -2.04
C VAL A 153 5.40 15.41 -1.82
N HIS A 154 4.70 14.31 -1.61
CA HIS A 154 3.31 14.39 -1.15
C HIS A 154 3.31 14.92 0.30
N GLU A 155 2.36 15.76 0.66
CA GLU A 155 2.35 16.48 1.94
C GLU A 155 2.26 15.54 3.15
N GLU A 156 1.66 14.36 2.97
CA GLU A 156 1.45 13.36 4.01
C GLU A 156 2.61 12.35 4.17
N HIS A 157 3.72 12.47 3.40
CA HIS A 157 4.88 11.58 3.62
C HIS A 157 5.63 12.00 4.88
N THR A 158 5.86 11.05 5.79
CA THR A 158 6.70 11.25 6.98
C THR A 158 8.18 11.08 6.64
N CYS A 159 8.49 10.27 5.63
CA CYS A 159 9.86 9.92 5.24
C CYS A 159 9.97 9.54 3.74
N TRP A 160 11.21 9.37 3.28
CA TRP A 160 11.56 8.79 1.99
C TRP A 160 12.29 7.48 2.20
N PHE A 161 11.87 6.46 1.46
CA PHE A 161 12.55 5.17 1.38
C PHE A 161 13.21 5.04 0.01
N ASP A 162 14.48 4.65 0.01
CA ASP A 162 15.21 4.30 -1.20
C ASP A 162 15.59 2.81 -1.22
N PRO A 163 16.09 2.26 -2.34
CA PRO A 163 16.42 0.84 -2.46
C PRO A 163 17.48 0.31 -1.48
N ILE A 164 18.15 1.17 -0.72
CA ILE A 164 19.16 0.83 0.29
C ILE A 164 18.56 0.97 1.71
N THR A 165 17.67 1.94 1.92
CA THR A 165 17.12 2.25 3.25
C THR A 165 15.78 1.57 3.57
N LEU A 166 15.11 0.99 2.58
CA LEU A 166 13.91 0.17 2.75
C LEU A 166 14.28 -1.26 3.17
#